data_AF-A0A9K3L1R3-F1
#
_entry.id   AF-A0A9K3L1R3-F1
#
_cell.length_a   1.000
_cell.length_b   1.000
_cell.length_c   1.000
_cell.angle_alpha   90.00
_cell.angle_beta   90.00
_cell.angle_gamma   90.00
#
_symmetry.space_group_name_H-M   'P 1'
#
loop_
_entity.id
_entity.type
_entity.pdbx_description
1 polymer ?
#
loop_
_entity_poly.entity_id
_entity_poly.type
_entity_poly.pdbx_seq_one_letter_code
_entity_poly.pdbx_strand_id
1 'polypeptide(L)'
;MTSSLSVTHQSSSALSMAKEDEDLLRFARQSRSAQSGDNVVELMRPLGLVLNQDEKGNVYVETVAPRGNAARTGKVKEGDIVTMCSATFGDEMWSTRGVGLTRVLAAIRVRAGPTVKLVFESPNQYKKKAAISSKQREAMEEARMAAQAKKDRLLEELEKDEKKLTKGKFLGLF
;
A
#
# COMPACT_ATOMS: atom_id res chain seq x y z
N MET A 1 -21.25 -44.68 22.60
CA MET A 1 -21.40 -43.52 21.70
C MET A 1 -20.19 -42.62 21.91
N THR A 2 -19.13 -42.78 21.12
CA THR A 2 -17.90 -41.99 21.24
C THR A 2 -17.80 -41.08 20.03
N SER A 3 -17.99 -39.78 20.26
CA SER A 3 -17.92 -38.73 19.26
C SER A 3 -16.50 -38.54 18.75
N SER A 4 -16.29 -38.66 17.43
CA SER A 4 -15.08 -38.22 16.74
C SER A 4 -15.27 -36.78 16.26
N LEU A 5 -14.66 -35.82 16.96
CA LEU A 5 -14.54 -34.43 16.50
C LEU A 5 -13.40 -34.37 15.48
N SER A 6 -13.75 -34.23 14.20
CA SER A 6 -12.80 -33.93 13.13
C SER A 6 -12.35 -32.47 13.25
N VAL A 7 -11.08 -32.24 13.60
CA VAL A 7 -10.45 -30.92 13.57
C VAL A 7 -10.14 -30.57 12.12
N THR A 8 -10.97 -29.72 11.52
CA THR A 8 -10.75 -29.15 10.19
C THR A 8 -9.54 -28.21 10.24
N HIS A 9 -8.43 -28.60 9.61
CA HIS A 9 -7.31 -27.68 9.37
C HIS A 9 -7.74 -26.62 8.35
N GLN A 10 -8.14 -25.44 8.81
CA GLN A 10 -8.27 -24.27 7.95
C GLN A 10 -6.87 -23.88 7.43
N SER A 11 -6.74 -23.76 6.11
CA SER A 11 -5.52 -23.34 5.43
C SER A 11 -5.10 -21.95 5.88
N SER A 12 -4.00 -21.85 6.63
CA SER A 12 -3.45 -20.61 7.18
C SER A 12 -2.98 -19.62 6.09
N SER A 13 -2.73 -20.09 4.88
CA SER A 13 -2.19 -19.28 3.78
C SER A 13 -3.21 -18.31 3.16
N ALA A 14 -4.51 -18.63 3.15
CA ALA A 14 -5.50 -17.74 2.54
C ALA A 14 -5.72 -16.46 3.39
N LEU A 15 -5.71 -16.62 4.71
CA LEU A 15 -5.85 -15.51 5.66
C LEU A 15 -4.63 -14.59 5.66
N SER A 16 -3.41 -15.15 5.50
CA SER A 16 -2.20 -14.34 5.43
C SER A 16 -2.15 -13.50 4.15
N MET A 17 -2.50 -14.08 2.99
CA MET A 17 -2.52 -13.36 1.71
C MET A 17 -3.54 -12.22 1.68
N ALA A 18 -4.72 -12.42 2.28
CA ALA A 18 -5.74 -11.37 2.38
C ALA A 18 -5.26 -10.17 3.23
N LYS A 19 -4.51 -10.44 4.31
CA LYS A 19 -3.93 -9.40 5.16
C LYS A 19 -2.83 -8.60 4.44
N GLU A 20 -1.98 -9.27 3.67
CA GLU A 20 -0.93 -8.62 2.86
C GLU A 20 -1.53 -7.65 1.84
N ASP A 21 -2.60 -8.06 1.15
CA ASP A 21 -3.29 -7.23 0.16
C ASP A 21 -3.93 -5.98 0.80
N GLU A 22 -4.63 -6.15 1.93
CA GLU A 22 -5.26 -5.04 2.67
C GLU A 22 -4.23 -4.02 3.17
N ASP A 23 -3.10 -4.50 3.67
CA ASP A 23 -2.04 -3.65 4.19
C ASP A 23 -1.40 -2.81 3.09
N LEU A 24 -1.17 -3.42 1.92
CA LEU A 24 -0.68 -2.72 0.73
C LEU A 24 -1.71 -1.71 0.20
N LEU A 25 -3.00 -2.06 0.17
CA LEU A 25 -4.08 -1.16 -0.26
C LEU A 25 -4.16 0.08 0.63
N ARG A 26 -4.09 -0.11 1.96
CA ARG A 26 -4.13 1.00 2.91
C ARG A 26 -2.96 1.96 2.71
N PHE A 27 -1.75 1.43 2.56
CA PHE A 27 -0.55 2.23 2.29
C PHE A 27 -0.66 2.97 0.96
N ALA A 28 -1.04 2.27 -0.11
CA ALA A 28 -1.13 2.84 -1.45
C ALA A 28 -2.15 4.00 -1.52
N ARG A 29 -3.31 3.88 -0.88
CA ARG A 29 -4.36 4.92 -0.86
C ARG A 29 -3.91 6.24 -0.21
N GLN A 30 -2.97 6.19 0.73
CA GLN A 30 -2.40 7.37 1.37
C GLN A 30 -1.37 8.08 0.48
N SER A 31 -0.80 7.39 -0.51
CA SER A 31 0.19 7.99 -1.40
C SER A 31 -0.43 9.06 -2.30
N ARG A 32 0.33 10.15 -2.52
CA ARG A 32 0.01 11.26 -3.42
C ARG A 32 1.05 11.50 -4.51
N SER A 33 2.08 10.68 -4.55
CA SER A 33 3.17 10.73 -5.53
C SER A 33 3.67 9.32 -5.87
N ALA A 34 4.25 9.16 -7.05
CA ALA A 34 4.97 7.94 -7.40
C ALA A 34 6.27 7.83 -6.57
N GLN A 35 6.67 6.62 -6.20
CA GLN A 35 7.88 6.37 -5.43
C GLN A 35 9.10 6.20 -6.34
N SER A 36 10.30 6.35 -5.77
CA SER A 36 11.54 6.05 -6.48
C SER A 36 11.56 4.56 -6.86
N GLY A 37 11.66 4.28 -8.17
CA GLY A 37 11.63 2.92 -8.73
C GLY A 37 10.28 2.50 -9.32
N ASP A 38 9.24 3.32 -9.21
CA ASP A 38 7.98 3.09 -9.91
C ASP A 38 8.10 3.36 -11.42
N ASN A 39 7.43 2.55 -12.24
CA ASN A 39 7.39 2.75 -13.69
C ASN A 39 6.35 3.81 -14.05
N VAL A 40 6.75 5.07 -13.91
CA VAL A 40 5.94 6.22 -14.32
C VAL A 40 6.03 6.42 -15.82
N VAL A 41 4.89 6.39 -16.51
CA VAL A 41 4.80 6.57 -17.94
C VAL A 41 3.83 7.71 -18.24
N GLU A 42 4.33 8.72 -18.95
CA GLU A 42 3.51 9.79 -19.50
C GLU A 42 3.07 9.43 -20.92
N LEU A 43 1.76 9.37 -21.13
CA LEU A 43 1.14 8.93 -22.37
C LEU A 43 0.29 10.04 -22.98
N MET A 44 0.50 10.30 -24.26
CA MET A 44 -0.34 11.23 -25.03
C MET A 44 -1.65 10.55 -25.44
N ARG A 45 -2.76 11.29 -25.40
CA ARG A 45 -4.07 10.81 -25.88
C ARG A 45 -4.09 10.74 -27.42
N PRO A 46 -4.77 9.75 -28.02
CA PRO A 46 -5.34 8.56 -27.39
C PRO A 46 -4.25 7.61 -26.86
N LEU A 47 -4.45 7.03 -25.67
CA LEU A 47 -3.39 6.27 -24.99
C LEU A 47 -2.96 5.00 -25.75
N GLY A 48 -3.89 4.36 -26.46
CA GLY A 48 -3.64 3.08 -27.14
C GLY A 48 -3.57 1.89 -26.19
N LEU A 49 -4.39 1.90 -25.13
CA LEU A 49 -4.50 0.83 -24.14
C LEU A 49 -5.96 0.38 -24.01
N VAL A 50 -6.15 -0.93 -23.90
CA VAL A 50 -7.40 -1.53 -23.41
C VAL A 50 -7.16 -1.92 -21.96
N LEU A 51 -8.00 -1.39 -21.07
CA LEU A 51 -7.91 -1.62 -19.63
C LEU A 51 -9.09 -2.47 -19.18
N ASN A 52 -8.83 -3.37 -18.24
CA ASN A 52 -9.84 -4.20 -17.61
C ASN A 52 -9.60 -4.25 -16.09
N GLN A 53 -10.49 -4.87 -15.32
CA GLN A 53 -10.38 -4.97 -13.86
C GLN A 53 -10.43 -6.41 -13.36
N ASP A 54 -9.74 -6.67 -12.27
CA ASP A 54 -9.85 -7.92 -11.52
C ASP A 54 -11.04 -7.88 -10.53
N GLU A 55 -11.30 -9.01 -9.86
CA GLU A 55 -12.33 -9.14 -8.82
C GLU A 55 -12.09 -8.25 -7.61
N LYS A 56 -10.84 -7.83 -7.38
CA LYS A 56 -10.44 -6.95 -6.28
C LYS A 56 -10.54 -5.46 -6.65
N GLY A 57 -10.95 -5.14 -7.88
CA GLY A 57 -11.07 -3.77 -8.39
C GLY A 57 -9.74 -3.11 -8.78
N ASN A 58 -8.66 -3.88 -8.93
CA ASN A 58 -7.43 -3.38 -9.54
C ASN A 58 -7.59 -3.35 -11.06
N VAL A 59 -7.08 -2.30 -11.68
CA VAL A 59 -7.14 -2.11 -13.12
C VAL A 59 -5.84 -2.59 -13.75
N TYR A 60 -5.92 -3.41 -14.78
CA TYR A 60 -4.76 -3.93 -15.51
C TYR A 60 -4.88 -3.69 -17.01
N VAL A 61 -3.76 -3.76 -17.70
CA VAL A 61 -3.66 -3.65 -19.15
C VAL A 61 -4.04 -4.99 -19.77
N GLU A 62 -5.19 -5.05 -20.42
CA GLU A 62 -5.64 -6.25 -21.14
C GLU A 62 -4.94 -6.35 -22.49
N THR A 63 -4.87 -5.25 -23.23
CA THR A 63 -4.25 -5.24 -24.57
C THR A 63 -3.57 -3.90 -24.82
N VAL A 64 -2.41 -3.96 -25.46
CA VAL A 64 -1.71 -2.76 -25.95
C VAL A 64 -1.94 -2.64 -27.44
N ALA A 65 -2.55 -1.54 -27.89
CA ALA A 65 -2.87 -1.36 -29.31
C ALA A 65 -1.57 -1.29 -30.14
N PRO A 66 -1.42 -2.15 -31.17
CA PRO A 66 -0.24 -2.11 -32.04
C PRO A 66 -0.09 -0.72 -32.66
N ARG A 67 1.13 -0.15 -32.60
CA ARG A 67 1.47 1.22 -33.09
C ARG A 67 0.83 2.39 -32.32
N GLY A 68 0.08 2.13 -31.25
CA GLY A 68 -0.50 3.13 -30.35
C GLY A 68 0.56 3.87 -29.52
N ASN A 69 0.17 4.96 -28.87
CA ASN A 69 1.09 5.80 -28.08
C ASN A 69 1.75 5.00 -26.94
N ALA A 70 1.01 4.13 -26.24
CA ALA A 70 1.58 3.26 -25.22
C ALA A 70 2.58 2.25 -25.80
N ALA A 71 2.27 1.60 -26.92
CA ALA A 71 3.19 0.67 -27.59
C ALA A 71 4.51 1.34 -27.97
N ARG A 72 4.45 2.59 -28.47
CA ARG A 72 5.65 3.36 -28.85
C ARG A 72 6.58 3.67 -27.68
N THR A 73 6.06 3.71 -26.44
CA THR A 73 6.93 3.91 -25.27
C THR A 73 7.80 2.69 -24.95
N GLY A 74 7.33 1.48 -25.29
CA GLY A 74 7.97 0.22 -24.90
C GLY A 74 7.97 -0.07 -23.39
N LYS A 75 7.32 0.77 -22.57
CA LYS A 75 7.33 0.69 -21.10
C LYS A 75 6.10 0.02 -20.50
N VAL A 76 5.08 -0.25 -21.32
CA VAL A 76 3.81 -0.84 -20.89
C VAL A 76 3.63 -2.19 -21.56
N LYS A 77 3.27 -3.20 -20.78
CA LYS A 77 3.03 -4.56 -21.24
C LYS A 77 1.63 -5.03 -20.87
N GLU A 78 1.15 -6.03 -21.60
CA GLU A 78 -0.09 -6.73 -21.26
C GLU A 78 0.08 -7.43 -19.91
N GLY A 79 -0.93 -7.32 -19.06
CA GLY A 79 -0.92 -7.79 -17.68
C GLY A 79 -0.34 -6.81 -16.65
N ASP A 80 0.23 -5.66 -17.06
CA ASP A 80 0.68 -4.64 -16.10
C ASP A 80 -0.52 -4.02 -15.37
N ILE A 81 -0.39 -3.85 -14.06
CA ILE A 81 -1.41 -3.25 -13.19
C ILE A 81 -1.19 -1.75 -13.13
N VAL A 82 -2.26 -0.97 -13.32
CA VAL A 82 -2.26 0.48 -13.11
C VAL A 82 -2.40 0.75 -11.62
N THR A 83 -1.34 1.27 -10.99
CA THR A 83 -1.28 1.46 -9.53
C THR A 83 -1.52 2.89 -9.10
N MET A 84 -1.22 3.86 -9.96
CA MET A 84 -1.54 5.27 -9.77
C MET A 84 -1.91 5.97 -11.07
N CYS A 85 -2.73 7.01 -10.96
CA CYS A 85 -3.12 7.90 -12.04
C CYS A 85 -2.89 9.36 -11.64
N SER A 86 -2.54 10.21 -12.61
CA SER A 86 -2.48 11.65 -12.41
C SER A 86 -3.83 12.23 -11.96
N ALA A 87 -3.80 13.20 -11.06
CA ALA A 87 -4.97 14.00 -10.67
C ALA A 87 -5.49 14.85 -11.83
N THR A 88 -6.73 15.34 -11.76
CA THR A 88 -7.33 16.14 -12.86
C THR A 88 -6.53 17.41 -13.19
N PHE A 89 -5.96 18.04 -12.16
CA PHE A 89 -5.14 19.25 -12.24
C PHE A 89 -3.82 19.05 -11.46
N GLY A 90 -2.78 19.80 -11.81
CA GLY A 90 -1.47 19.71 -11.16
C GLY A 90 -0.68 18.44 -11.53
N ASP A 91 0.32 18.14 -10.70
CA ASP A 91 1.26 17.01 -10.86
C ASP A 91 1.07 15.90 -9.82
N GLU A 92 0.08 16.03 -8.94
CA GLU A 92 -0.24 15.00 -7.97
C GLU A 92 -0.74 13.73 -8.66
N MET A 93 -0.54 12.61 -7.97
CA MET A 93 -1.05 11.31 -8.38
C MET A 93 -1.87 10.71 -7.24
N TRP A 94 -2.73 9.76 -7.56
CA TRP A 94 -3.51 9.05 -6.57
C TRP A 94 -3.55 7.56 -6.91
N SER A 95 -3.64 6.71 -5.89
CA SER A 95 -3.63 5.27 -6.11
C SER A 95 -4.94 4.77 -6.69
N THR A 96 -4.83 3.92 -7.71
CA THR A 96 -5.94 3.28 -8.42
C THR A 96 -6.20 1.84 -7.95
N ARG A 97 -5.48 1.36 -6.94
CA ARG A 97 -5.63 -0.01 -6.42
C ARG A 97 -6.97 -0.19 -5.69
N GLY A 98 -7.72 -1.21 -6.09
CA GLY A 98 -9.04 -1.52 -5.54
C GLY A 98 -10.08 -0.41 -5.72
N VAL A 99 -9.99 0.37 -6.80
CA VAL A 99 -10.89 1.50 -7.08
C VAL A 99 -11.92 1.16 -8.17
N GLY A 100 -11.58 0.25 -9.09
CA GLY A 100 -12.42 -0.16 -10.20
C GLY A 100 -12.18 0.60 -11.52
N LEU A 101 -12.48 -0.07 -12.63
CA LEU A 101 -12.23 0.37 -14.00
C LEU A 101 -12.91 1.70 -14.31
N THR A 102 -14.21 1.81 -13.98
CA THR A 102 -15.04 2.98 -14.32
C THR A 102 -14.42 4.28 -13.81
N ARG A 103 -13.90 4.28 -12.58
CA ARG A 103 -13.34 5.48 -11.96
C ARG A 103 -11.95 5.81 -12.50
N VAL A 104 -11.14 4.80 -12.83
CA VAL A 104 -9.85 5.01 -13.51
C VAL A 104 -10.05 5.58 -14.91
N LEU A 105 -10.97 5.02 -15.69
CA LEU A 105 -11.31 5.55 -17.02
C LEU A 105 -11.88 6.98 -16.95
N ALA A 106 -12.74 7.27 -15.97
CA ALA A 106 -13.25 8.61 -15.75
C ALA A 106 -12.11 9.60 -15.46
N ALA A 107 -11.18 9.26 -14.55
CA ALA A 107 -10.03 10.09 -14.23
C ALA A 107 -9.13 10.34 -15.46
N ILE A 108 -8.84 9.29 -16.23
CA ILE A 108 -8.08 9.39 -17.48
C ILE A 108 -8.78 10.32 -18.47
N ARG A 109 -10.12 10.26 -18.58
CA ARG A 109 -10.91 11.07 -19.52
C ARG A 109 -10.96 12.55 -19.13
N VAL A 110 -11.17 12.85 -17.86
CA VAL A 110 -11.39 14.23 -17.38
C VAL A 110 -10.10 15.00 -17.11
N ARG A 111 -8.94 14.32 -17.03
CA ARG A 111 -7.63 14.97 -16.81
C ARG A 111 -7.41 16.13 -17.81
N ALA A 112 -6.96 17.27 -17.31
CA ALA A 112 -6.64 18.41 -18.15
C ALA A 112 -5.33 18.16 -18.93
N GLY A 113 -5.31 18.60 -20.19
CA GLY A 113 -4.14 18.50 -21.07
C GLY A 113 -4.14 17.27 -22.00
N PRO A 114 -3.15 17.20 -22.90
CA PRO A 114 -3.04 16.15 -23.92
C PRO A 114 -2.42 14.85 -23.39
N THR A 115 -1.76 14.89 -22.22
CA THR A 115 -1.05 13.75 -21.64
C THR A 115 -1.64 13.30 -20.30
N VAL A 116 -1.43 12.02 -19.99
CA VAL A 116 -1.82 11.38 -18.73
C VAL A 116 -0.61 10.64 -18.18
N LYS A 117 -0.27 10.87 -16.92
CA LYS A 117 0.78 10.11 -16.22
C LYS A 117 0.13 8.93 -15.50
N LEU A 118 0.57 7.72 -15.83
CA LEU A 118 0.14 6.48 -15.20
C LEU A 118 1.35 5.76 -14.61
N VAL A 119 1.14 5.08 -13.50
CA VAL A 119 2.15 4.17 -12.94
C VAL A 119 1.73 2.75 -13.21
N PHE A 120 2.64 1.99 -13.81
CA PHE A 120 2.45 0.58 -14.12
C PHE A 120 3.29 -0.29 -13.20
N GLU A 121 2.76 -1.45 -12.85
CA GLU A 121 3.45 -2.43 -12.04
C GLU A 121 3.19 -3.83 -12.58
N SER A 122 4.26 -4.57 -12.86
CA SER A 122 4.10 -5.95 -13.33
C SER A 122 3.52 -6.86 -12.23
N PRO A 123 2.82 -7.96 -12.58
CA PRO A 123 2.29 -8.90 -11.60
C PRO A 123 3.36 -9.47 -10.64
N ASN A 124 4.60 -9.61 -11.10
CA ASN A 124 5.71 -10.08 -10.27
C ASN A 124 6.19 -9.00 -9.27
N GLN A 125 6.17 -7.73 -9.68
CA GLN A 125 6.46 -6.61 -8.76
C GLN A 125 5.37 -6.50 -7.70
N TYR A 126 4.11 -6.74 -8.06
CA TYR A 126 3.00 -6.77 -7.11
C TYR A 126 3.20 -7.77 -5.99
N LYS A 127 3.47 -9.03 -6.33
CA LYS A 127 3.73 -10.08 -5.33
C LYS A 127 4.89 -9.71 -4.40
N LYS A 128 5.96 -9.11 -4.95
CA LYS A 128 7.11 -8.66 -4.15
C LYS A 128 6.73 -7.51 -3.21
N LYS A 129 6.02 -6.49 -3.69
CA LYS A 129 5.60 -5.34 -2.87
C LYS A 129 4.61 -5.76 -1.78
N ALA A 130 3.68 -6.67 -2.07
CA ALA A 130 2.75 -7.20 -1.07
C ALA A 130 3.50 -7.89 0.09
N ALA A 131 4.44 -8.78 -0.24
CA ALA A 131 5.25 -9.48 0.75
C ALA A 131 6.21 -8.57 1.54
N ILE A 132 6.71 -7.49 0.92
CA ILE A 132 7.56 -6.50 1.61
C ILE A 132 6.71 -5.65 2.55
N SER A 133 5.52 -5.23 2.11
CA SER A 133 4.64 -4.35 2.89
C SER A 133 4.23 -4.98 4.21
N SER A 134 3.89 -6.27 4.22
CA SER A 134 3.56 -7.01 5.45
C SER A 134 4.77 -7.13 6.37
N LYS A 135 5.92 -7.58 5.87
CA LYS A 135 7.15 -7.71 6.66
C LYS A 135 7.61 -6.38 7.27
N GLN A 136 7.55 -5.30 6.51
CA GLN A 136 7.89 -3.96 7.00
C GLN A 136 6.94 -3.49 8.10
N ARG A 137 5.64 -3.81 7.98
CA ARG A 137 4.66 -3.47 9.00
C ARG A 137 4.79 -4.30 10.26
N GLU A 138 5.03 -5.60 10.14
CA GLU A 138 5.29 -6.48 11.30
C GLU A 138 6.50 -5.99 12.07
N ALA A 139 7.61 -5.69 11.37
CA ALA A 139 8.80 -5.11 12.00
C ALA A 139 8.53 -3.73 12.63
N MET A 140 7.71 -2.89 12.00
CA MET A 140 7.33 -1.58 12.55
C MET A 140 6.42 -1.72 13.78
N GLU A 141 5.51 -2.68 13.79
CA GLU A 141 4.62 -2.97 14.92
C GLU A 141 5.42 -3.50 16.10
N GLU A 142 6.34 -4.44 15.87
CA GLU A 142 7.26 -4.93 16.89
C GLU A 142 8.14 -3.82 17.45
N ALA A 143 8.71 -2.96 16.59
CA ALA A 143 9.49 -1.80 17.02
C ALA A 143 8.66 -0.81 17.83
N ARG A 144 7.40 -0.57 17.45
CA ARG A 144 6.48 0.31 18.18
C ARG A 144 6.14 -0.28 19.55
N MET A 145 5.90 -1.58 19.64
CA MET A 145 5.64 -2.27 20.90
C MET A 145 6.87 -2.24 21.82
N ALA A 146 8.07 -2.47 21.28
CA ALA A 146 9.32 -2.36 22.02
C ALA A 146 9.57 -0.92 22.52
N ALA A 147 9.27 0.09 21.70
CA ALA A 147 9.39 1.49 22.07
C ALA A 147 8.36 1.87 23.16
N GLN A 148 7.13 1.35 23.08
CA GLN A 148 6.10 1.55 24.08
C GLN A 148 6.49 0.90 25.42
N ALA A 149 6.94 -0.35 25.41
CA ALA A 149 7.43 -1.03 26.61
C ALA A 149 8.62 -0.29 27.25
N LYS A 150 9.54 0.24 26.43
CA LYS A 150 10.64 1.08 26.92
C LYS A 150 10.15 2.39 27.54
N LYS A 151 9.17 3.05 26.92
CA LYS A 151 8.54 4.27 27.46
C LYS A 151 7.87 3.99 28.80
N ASP A 152 7.08 2.93 28.90
CA ASP A 152 6.34 2.58 30.11
C ASP A 152 7.30 2.23 31.25
N ARG A 153 8.38 1.48 30.95
CA ARG A 153 9.45 1.21 31.92
C ARG A 153 10.12 2.48 32.44
N LEU A 154 10.47 3.42 31.53
CA LEU A 154 11.10 4.69 31.93
C LEU A 154 10.17 5.53 32.78
N LEU A 155 8.86 5.51 32.49
CA LEU A 155 7.85 6.21 33.28
C LEU A 155 7.78 5.66 34.71
N GLU A 156 7.79 4.32 34.86
CA GLU A 156 7.83 3.70 36.19
C GLU A 156 9.10 4.02 36.98
N GLU A 157 10.26 4.06 36.32
CA GLU A 157 11.54 4.42 36.96
C GLU A 157 11.49 5.88 37.45
N LEU A 158 10.99 6.81 36.63
CA LEU A 158 10.81 8.22 37.02
C LEU A 158 9.84 8.39 38.20
N GLU A 159 8.69 7.69 38.18
CA GLU A 159 7.73 7.75 39.29
C GLU A 159 8.31 7.21 40.61
N LYS A 160 9.15 6.17 40.54
CA LYS A 160 9.84 5.61 41.71
C LYS A 160 10.86 6.59 42.26
N ASP A 161 11.60 7.27 41.41
CA ASP A 161 12.60 8.25 41.81
C ASP A 161 11.97 9.55 42.34
N GLU A 162 10.85 10.02 41.79
CA GLU A 162 10.05 11.12 42.38
C GLU A 162 9.56 10.78 43.79
N LYS A 163 9.04 9.56 44.00
CA LYS A 163 8.60 9.10 45.33
C LYS A 163 9.75 9.01 46.33
N LYS A 164 10.96 8.65 45.89
CA LYS A 164 12.17 8.68 46.74
C LYS A 164 12.61 10.11 47.06
N LEU A 165 12.62 11.01 46.07
CA LEU A 165 13.04 12.40 46.24
C LEU A 165 12.10 13.17 47.19
N THR A 166 10.79 12.94 47.09
CA THR A 166 9.78 13.55 47.96
C THR A 166 9.88 13.04 49.40
N LYS A 167 10.15 11.74 49.62
CA LYS A 167 10.44 11.21 50.97
C LYS A 167 11.76 11.74 51.55
N GLY A 168 12.80 11.90 50.72
CA GLY A 168 14.08 12.45 51.16
C GLY A 168 14.02 13.92 51.57
N LYS A 169 13.21 14.73 50.87
CA LYS A 169 12.96 16.14 51.25
C LYS A 169 12.19 16.31 52.56
N PHE A 170 11.37 15.33 52.95
CA PHE A 170 10.57 15.40 54.18
C PHE A 170 11.39 15.11 55.45
N LEU A 171 12.55 14.47 55.33
CA LEU A 171 13.44 14.10 56.44
C LEU A 171 14.62 15.08 56.68
N GLY A 172 14.76 16.12 55.83
CA GLY A 172 15.86 17.09 55.90
C GLY A 172 15.47 18.49 56.37
N LEU A 173 14.27 18.67 56.96
CA LEU A 173 13.73 19.96 57.38
C LEU A 173 13.37 20.02 58.88
N PHE A 174 14.19 19.38 59.73
CA PHE A 174 14.21 19.55 61.18
C PHE A 174 15.65 19.70 61.66
#